data_AF-A0A4V1V2V4-F1
#
_entry.id   AF-A0A4V1V2V4-F1
#
_cell.length_a   1.000
_cell.length_b   1.000
_cell.length_c   1.000
_cell.angle_alpha   90.00
_cell.angle_beta   90.00
_cell.angle_gamma   90.00
#
_symmetry.space_group_name_H-M   'P 1'
#
loop_
_entity.id
_entity.type
_entity.pdbx_description
1 polymer ?
#
loop_
_entity_poly.entity_id
_entity_poly.type
_entity_poly.pdbx_seq_one_letter_code
_entity_poly.pdbx_strand_id
1 'polypeptide(L)'
;MLDILGLVGQLNRPKLLVQSARIGVDDYSRDQHLGRILRRPAPPRPGEAILHLLELERELDTKRREDRADYSIARHVEVLIAIMGEARILRAVTRA
;
A
#
# COMPACT_ATOMS: atom_id res chain seq x y z
N MET A 1 18.64 11.70 -2.87
CA MET A 1 17.43 11.68 -3.71
C MET A 1 16.70 10.39 -3.40
N LEU A 2 15.52 10.46 -2.76
CA LEU A 2 14.77 9.27 -2.33
C LEU A 2 13.95 8.74 -3.50
N ASP A 3 14.30 7.54 -3.95
CA ASP A 3 13.52 6.79 -4.92
C ASP A 3 12.21 6.29 -4.27
N ILE A 4 11.15 6.10 -5.07
CA ILE A 4 9.82 5.67 -4.60
C ILE A 4 9.91 4.35 -3.83
N LEU A 5 10.77 3.43 -4.28
CA LEU A 5 11.03 2.17 -3.57
C LEU A 5 11.75 2.37 -2.23
N GLY A 6 12.55 3.41 -2.11
CA GLY A 6 13.19 3.82 -0.86
C GLY A 6 12.17 4.34 0.15
N LEU A 7 11.17 5.11 -0.30
CA LEU A 7 10.07 5.58 0.56
C LEU A 7 9.27 4.39 1.14
N VAL A 8 8.97 3.39 0.32
CA VAL A 8 8.29 2.16 0.78
C VAL A 8 9.15 1.40 1.81
N GLY A 9 10.48 1.33 1.59
CA GLY A 9 11.39 0.67 2.52
C GLY A 9 11.53 1.33 3.89
N GLN A 10 11.17 2.62 4.00
CA GLN A 10 11.20 3.35 5.27
C GLN A 10 9.92 3.18 6.11
N LEU A 11 8.90 2.49 5.59
CA LEU A 11 7.68 2.21 6.34
C LEU A 11 7.98 1.26 7.50
N ASN A 12 8.09 1.81 8.71
CA ASN A 12 8.20 1.04 9.93
C ASN A 12 6.83 0.85 10.57
N ARG A 13 6.27 -0.37 10.49
CA ARG A 13 4.92 -0.69 10.96
C ARG A 13 4.94 -1.86 11.95
N PRO A 14 3.92 -1.96 12.84
CA PRO A 14 3.75 -3.11 13.72
C PRO A 14 3.87 -4.42 12.96
N LYS A 15 4.63 -5.39 13.52
CA LYS A 15 4.95 -6.65 12.87
C LYS A 15 3.72 -7.40 12.37
N LEU A 16 2.61 -7.34 13.10
CA LEU A 16 1.36 -7.99 12.72
C LEU A 16 0.80 -7.47 11.39
N LEU A 17 0.75 -6.14 11.20
CA LEU A 17 0.27 -5.54 9.95
C LEU A 17 1.14 -5.95 8.75
N VAL A 18 2.46 -5.92 8.96
CA VAL A 18 3.43 -6.30 7.93
C VAL A 18 3.31 -7.79 7.58
N GLN A 19 3.14 -8.66 8.58
CA GLN A 19 2.95 -10.11 8.39
C GLN A 19 1.67 -10.40 7.62
N SER A 20 0.53 -9.81 8.01
CA SER A 20 -0.73 -9.97 7.29
C SER A 20 -0.63 -9.50 5.84
N ALA A 21 0.01 -8.35 5.61
CA ALA A 21 0.20 -7.84 4.26
C ALA A 21 1.13 -8.71 3.40
N ARG A 22 2.16 -9.31 4.00
CA ARG A 22 3.06 -10.25 3.32
C ARG A 22 2.37 -11.54 2.88
N ILE A 23 1.35 -12.00 3.61
CA ILE A 23 0.57 -13.16 3.20
C ILE A 23 -0.36 -12.76 2.04
N GLY A 24 -1.06 -11.62 2.17
CA GLY A 24 -2.04 -11.19 1.17
C GLY A 24 -1.47 -10.62 -0.13
N VAL A 25 -0.18 -10.25 -0.17
CA VAL A 25 0.44 -9.69 -1.40
C VAL A 25 0.58 -10.72 -2.52
N ASP A 26 0.59 -12.01 -2.21
CA ASP A 26 0.69 -13.05 -3.23
C ASP A 26 -0.62 -13.18 -4.03
N ASP A 27 -1.75 -12.85 -3.42
CA ASP A 27 -3.08 -12.79 -4.06
C ASP A 27 -3.42 -11.40 -4.65
N TYR A 28 -2.46 -10.47 -4.66
CA TYR A 28 -2.73 -9.10 -5.09
C TYR A 28 -2.98 -8.99 -6.61
N SER A 29 -4.23 -8.68 -6.98
CA SER A 29 -4.61 -8.29 -8.35
C SER A 29 -4.73 -6.77 -8.47
N ARG A 30 -3.91 -6.17 -9.33
CA ARG A 30 -3.89 -4.72 -9.57
C ARG A 30 -5.24 -4.19 -10.02
N ASP A 31 -5.87 -4.81 -11.00
CA ASP A 31 -7.10 -4.30 -11.60
C ASP A 31 -8.27 -4.32 -10.61
N GLN A 32 -8.36 -5.37 -9.78
CA GLN A 32 -9.46 -5.54 -8.82
C GLN A 32 -9.23 -4.74 -7.54
N HIS A 33 -8.03 -4.84 -6.96
CA HIS A 33 -7.76 -4.27 -5.64
C HIS A 33 -7.45 -2.77 -5.71
N LEU A 34 -6.65 -2.33 -6.69
CA LEU A 34 -6.22 -0.93 -6.76
C LEU A 34 -7.39 0.00 -7.07
N GLY A 35 -8.27 -0.40 -8.01
CA GLY A 35 -9.46 0.36 -8.35
C GLY A 35 -10.40 0.54 -7.15
N ARG A 36 -10.60 -0.53 -6.36
CA ARG A 36 -11.41 -0.49 -5.12
C ARG A 36 -10.79 0.40 -4.05
N ILE A 37 -9.48 0.31 -3.82
CA ILE A 37 -8.77 1.07 -2.78
C ILE A 37 -8.70 2.56 -3.12
N LEU A 38 -8.31 2.90 -4.34
CA LEU A 38 -8.18 4.29 -4.80
C LEU A 38 -9.51 4.92 -5.23
N ARG A 39 -10.58 4.12 -5.34
CA ARG A 39 -11.91 4.53 -5.85
C ARG A 39 -11.80 5.20 -7.23
N ARG A 40 -10.93 4.67 -8.08
CA ARG A 40 -10.71 5.15 -9.46
C ARG A 40 -11.08 4.05 -10.46
N PRO A 41 -11.68 4.42 -11.61
CA PRO A 41 -12.07 3.46 -12.63
C PRO A 41 -10.88 2.84 -13.39
N ALA A 42 -9.74 3.54 -13.45
CA ALA A 42 -8.53 3.05 -14.11
C ALA A 42 -7.33 3.12 -13.16
N PRO A 43 -6.48 2.07 -13.11
CA PRO A 43 -5.29 2.07 -12.28
C PRO A 43 -4.25 3.06 -12.84
N PRO A 44 -3.74 4.01 -12.03
CA PRO A 44 -2.70 4.93 -12.47
C PRO A 44 -1.37 4.20 -12.70
N ARG A 45 -0.32 4.91 -13.12
CA ARG A 45 1.02 4.32 -13.27
C ARG A 45 1.53 3.81 -11.90
N PRO A 46 2.34 2.73 -11.85
CA PRO A 46 2.76 2.14 -10.57
C PRO A 46 3.40 3.13 -9.59
N GLY A 47 4.23 4.05 -10.08
CA GLY A 47 4.82 5.08 -9.23
C GLY A 47 3.78 6.03 -8.60
N GLU A 48 2.80 6.49 -9.38
CA GLU A 48 1.70 7.35 -8.89
C GLU A 48 0.78 6.58 -7.94
N ALA A 49 0.47 5.32 -8.25
CA ALA A 49 -0.29 4.43 -7.38
C ALA A 49 0.37 4.32 -5.99
N ILE A 50 1.68 4.09 -5.94
CA ILE A 50 2.42 3.98 -4.67
C ILE A 50 2.34 5.29 -3.88
N LEU A 51 2.48 6.46 -4.53
CA LEU A 51 2.39 7.74 -3.82
C LEU A 51 1.02 7.93 -3.15
N HIS A 52 -0.07 7.65 -3.86
CA HIS A 52 -1.42 7.72 -3.29
C HIS A 52 -1.65 6.69 -2.19
N LEU A 53 -1.13 5.48 -2.36
CA LEU A 53 -1.23 4.44 -1.32
C LEU A 53 -0.46 4.83 -0.06
N LEU A 54 0.70 5.48 -0.19
CA LEU A 54 1.48 6.01 0.95
C LEU A 54 0.72 7.12 1.68
N GLU A 55 -0.05 7.95 0.98
CA GLU A 55 -0.92 8.96 1.61
C GLU A 55 -2.03 8.31 2.42
N LEU A 56 -2.74 7.34 1.85
CA LEU A 56 -3.78 6.57 2.53
C LEU A 56 -3.25 5.81 3.74
N GLU A 57 -2.06 5.23 3.60
CA GLU A 57 -1.39 4.52 4.67
C GLU A 57 -1.08 5.45 5.85
N ARG A 58 -0.53 6.65 5.60
CA ARG A 58 -0.28 7.65 6.65
C ARG A 58 -1.56 8.07 7.36
N GLU A 59 -2.65 8.27 6.63
CA GLU A 59 -3.96 8.60 7.23
C GLU A 59 -4.41 7.47 8.17
N LEU A 60 -4.29 6.20 7.74
CA LEU A 60 -4.67 5.04 8.54
C LEU A 60 -3.75 4.83 9.75
N ASP A 61 -2.46 5.13 9.65
CA ASP A 61 -1.55 5.07 10.81
C ASP A 61 -1.85 6.18 11.82
N THR A 62 -2.18 7.40 11.37
CA THR A 62 -2.66 8.47 12.26
C THR A 62 -3.91 8.04 13.00
N LYS A 63 -4.92 7.51 12.28
CA LYS A 63 -6.17 7.00 12.90
C LYS A 63 -5.91 5.88 13.92
N ARG A 64 -4.97 4.97 13.61
CA ARG A 64 -4.54 3.90 14.53
C ARG A 64 -3.89 4.45 15.79
N ARG A 65 -3.04 5.49 15.69
CA ARG A 65 -2.34 6.10 16.83
C ARG A 65 -3.27 6.92 17.72
N GLU A 66 -4.26 7.55 17.11
CA GLU A 66 -5.29 8.36 17.79
C GLU A 66 -6.46 7.52 18.33
N ASP A 67 -6.43 6.20 18.15
CA ASP A 67 -7.52 5.28 18.53
C ASP A 67 -8.89 5.72 18.00
N ARG A 68 -8.93 6.16 16.74
CA ARG A 68 -10.12 6.72 16.13
C ARG A 68 -11.16 5.62 15.90
N ALA A 69 -12.42 5.91 16.22
CA ALA A 69 -13.53 4.98 16.03
C ALA A 69 -13.76 4.56 14.56
N ASP A 70 -13.31 5.36 13.59
CA ASP A 70 -13.39 5.04 12.16
C ASP A 70 -12.16 4.30 11.63
N TYR A 71 -11.20 3.94 12.50
CA TYR A 71 -10.05 3.14 12.11
C TYR A 71 -10.46 1.70 11.75
N SER A 72 -10.04 1.26 10.56
CA SER A 72 -10.22 -0.12 10.12
C SER A 72 -8.87 -0.79 9.90
N ILE A 73 -8.56 -1.77 10.73
CA ILE A 73 -7.35 -2.60 10.58
C ILE A 73 -7.36 -3.38 9.26
N ALA A 74 -8.52 -3.89 8.84
CA ALA A 74 -8.65 -4.61 7.58
C ALA A 74 -8.28 -3.70 6.40
N ARG A 75 -8.79 -2.46 6.38
CA ARG A 75 -8.42 -1.47 5.36
C ARG A 75 -6.94 -1.12 5.40
N HIS A 76 -6.33 -1.00 6.58
CA HIS A 76 -4.89 -0.74 6.71
C HIS A 76 -4.08 -1.90 6.09
N VAL A 77 -4.44 -3.14 6.37
CA VAL A 77 -3.80 -4.32 5.76
C VAL A 77 -3.98 -4.31 4.24
N GLU A 78 -5.17 -4.03 3.71
CA GLU A 78 -5.41 -3.91 2.27
C GLU A 78 -4.51 -2.89 1.59
N VAL A 79 -4.33 -1.71 2.21
CA VAL A 79 -3.42 -0.67 1.68
C VAL A 79 -1.97 -1.15 1.70
N LEU A 80 -1.51 -1.80 2.77
CA LEU A 80 -0.15 -2.34 2.85
C LEU A 80 0.08 -3.45 1.81
N ILE A 81 -0.90 -4.32 1.58
CA ILE A 81 -0.87 -5.33 0.50
C ILE A 81 -0.65 -4.64 -0.84
N ALA A 82 -1.44 -3.59 -1.13
CA ALA A 82 -1.34 -2.85 -2.38
C ALA A 82 0.01 -2.14 -2.54
N ILE A 83 0.57 -1.55 -1.48
CA ILE A 83 1.90 -0.93 -1.51
C ILE A 83 2.96 -1.97 -1.87
N MET A 84 2.94 -3.14 -1.22
CA MET A 84 3.91 -4.20 -1.48
C MET A 84 3.76 -4.76 -2.91
N GLY A 85 2.51 -4.93 -3.37
CA GLY A 85 2.18 -5.41 -4.72
C GLY A 85 2.66 -4.44 -5.80
N GLU A 86 2.31 -3.16 -5.70
CA GLU A 86 2.75 -2.15 -6.65
C GLU A 86 4.27 -1.95 -6.61
N ALA A 87 4.91 -2.07 -5.44
CA ALA A 87 6.37 -2.02 -5.34
C ALA A 87 7.05 -3.21 -6.05
N ARG A 88 6.46 -4.42 -6.01
CA ARG A 88 6.93 -5.57 -6.79
C ARG A 88 6.81 -5.29 -8.29
N ILE A 89 5.67 -4.76 -8.74
CA ILE A 89 5.42 -4.41 -10.14
C ILE A 89 6.41 -3.33 -10.61
N LEU A 90 6.58 -2.25 -9.85
CA LEU A 90 7.51 -1.17 -10.20
C LEU A 90 8.94 -1.70 -10.33
N ARG A 91 9.39 -2.56 -9.41
CA ARG A 91 10.71 -3.22 -9.51
C ARG A 91 10.85 -4.08 -10.76
N ALA A 92 9.80 -4.78 -11.16
CA ALA A 92 9.82 -5.59 -12.38
C ALA A 92 9.91 -4.72 -13.64
N VAL A 93 9.13 -3.64 -13.69
CA VAL A 93 9.13 -2.68 -14.81
C VAL A 93 10.45 -1.93 -14.94
N THR A 94 11.07 -1.52 -13.83
CA THR A 94 12.37 -0.81 -13.85
C THR A 94 13.56 -1.70 -14.18
N ARG A 95 13.41 -3.03 -14.06
CA ARG A 95 14.47 -4.02 -14.39
C ARG A 95 14.36 -4.58 -15.81
N ALA A 96 13.24 -4.37 -16.49
CA ALA A 96 13.00 -4.76 -17.88
C ALA A 96 13.48 -3.66 -18.82
#